data_AF-A0A9P0FCC3-F1
#
_entry.id   AF-A0A9P0FCC3-F1
#
_cell.length_a   1.000
_cell.length_b   1.000
_cell.length_c   1.000
_cell.angle_alpha   90.00
_cell.angle_beta   90.00
_cell.angle_gamma   90.00
#
_symmetry.space_group_name_H-M   'P 1'
#
loop_
_entity.id
_entity.type
_entity.pdbx_description
1 polymer ?
#
loop_
_entity_poly.entity_id
_entity_poly.type
_entity_poly.pdbx_seq_one_letter_code
_entity_poly.pdbx_strand_id
1 'polypeptide(L)'
;MALKLRDLCRKAKKSTFNVSIEGEAGRGVQEVGFCLKKYILSSAVSESVETIILWSDSCDGQNGNIKMVLLLKSILEDSVHLKSIRLRFLVSGHSFLPNDSDFGDVECAIKRQNKVFCP
;
A
#
# COMPACT_ATOMS: atom_id res chain seq x y z
N MET A 1 3.94 6.07 -4.95
CA MET A 1 3.63 4.64 -4.89
C MET A 1 2.29 4.42 -4.20
N ALA A 2 1.36 3.73 -4.86
CA ALA A 2 -0.05 3.74 -4.49
C ALA A 2 -0.61 2.37 -4.12
N LEU A 3 -0.24 1.82 -2.96
CA LEU A 3 -0.93 0.66 -2.38
C LEU A 3 -2.02 1.15 -1.43
N LYS A 4 -3.28 1.18 -1.89
CA LYS A 4 -4.44 1.48 -1.02
C LYS A 4 -4.94 0.18 -0.38
N LEU A 5 -4.63 -0.03 0.89
CA LEU A 5 -5.32 -1.02 1.71
C LEU A 5 -6.73 -0.51 2.00
N ARG A 6 -7.74 -1.27 1.58
CA ARG A 6 -9.11 -1.09 2.09
C ARG A 6 -9.37 -2.19 3.10
N ASP A 7 -9.48 -1.81 4.36
CA ASP A 7 -10.00 -2.68 5.42
C ASP A 7 -11.50 -2.87 5.21
N LEU A 8 -11.93 -4.13 5.15
CA LEU A 8 -13.35 -4.50 5.14
C LEU A 8 -13.98 -4.47 6.55
N CYS A 9 -13.21 -4.18 7.60
CA CYS A 9 -13.70 -4.06 8.98
C CYS A 9 -14.06 -2.60 9.31
N ARG A 10 -15.37 -2.31 9.32
CA ARG A 10 -16.06 -0.99 9.37
C ARG A 10 -15.81 -0.05 10.57
N LYS A 11 -14.72 -0.15 11.35
CA LYS A 11 -14.65 0.58 12.64
C LYS A 11 -13.86 1.90 12.70
N ALA A 12 -13.10 2.32 11.68
CA ALA A 12 -12.58 3.68 11.62
C ALA A 12 -12.36 4.17 10.18
N LYS A 13 -12.89 5.34 9.82
CA LYS A 13 -12.60 6.03 8.55
C LYS A 13 -11.22 6.69 8.62
N LYS A 14 -10.16 5.91 8.81
CA LYS A 14 -8.77 6.39 8.81
C LYS A 14 -8.10 5.90 7.53
N SER A 15 -7.61 6.83 6.72
CA SER A 15 -6.77 6.54 5.55
C SER A 15 -5.35 6.96 5.89
N THR A 16 -4.39 6.07 5.62
CA THR A 16 -2.97 6.34 5.84
C THR A 16 -2.25 6.27 4.51
N PHE A 17 -1.42 7.27 4.24
CA PHE A 17 -0.62 7.36 3.02
C PHE A 17 0.86 7.33 3.40
N ASN A 18 1.61 6.39 2.83
CA ASN A 18 3.06 6.35 2.92
C ASN A 18 3.63 7.04 1.67
N VAL A 19 4.29 8.18 1.85
CA VAL A 19 4.85 8.98 0.75
C VAL A 19 6.37 8.82 0.76
N SER A 20 6.96 8.60 -0.42
CA SER A 20 8.40 8.61 -0.63
C SER A 20 8.74 9.75 -1.58
N ILE A 21 9.87 10.43 -1.33
CA ILE A 21 10.35 11.54 -2.17
C ILE A 21 11.07 10.93 -3.37
N GLU A 22 10.67 11.29 -4.58
CA GLU A 22 11.18 10.72 -5.84
C GLU A 22 12.69 10.98 -6.05
N GLY A 23 13.23 12.05 -5.46
CA GLY A 23 14.67 12.38 -5.50
C GLY A 23 15.56 11.45 -4.67
N GLU A 24 15.00 10.62 -3.79
CA GLU A 24 15.75 9.59 -3.08
C GLU A 24 15.81 8.30 -3.93
N ALA A 25 16.83 8.22 -4.80
CA ALA A 25 17.09 7.03 -5.59
C ALA A 25 17.35 5.80 -4.70
N GLY A 26 17.07 4.60 -5.22
CA GLY A 26 17.41 3.32 -4.57
C GLY A 26 16.30 2.65 -3.77
N ARG A 27 15.11 3.27 -3.64
CA ARG A 27 13.94 2.59 -3.06
C ARG A 27 13.33 1.63 -4.07
N GLY A 28 13.73 0.37 -3.97
CA GLY A 28 13.22 -0.71 -4.79
C GLY A 28 12.09 -1.45 -4.07
N VAL A 29 11.82 -2.64 -4.58
CA VAL A 29 10.85 -3.61 -4.05
C VAL A 29 10.95 -3.84 -2.53
N GLN A 30 12.16 -3.78 -1.97
CA GLN A 30 12.39 -4.14 -0.56
C GLN A 30 11.85 -3.07 0.39
N GLU A 31 12.08 -1.80 0.10
CA GLU A 31 11.62 -0.67 0.90
C GLU A 31 10.09 -0.60 0.86
N VAL A 32 9.53 -0.81 -0.34
CA VAL A 32 8.09 -0.93 -0.57
C VAL A 32 7.50 -2.04 0.28
N GLY A 33 8.10 -3.22 0.20
CA GLY A 33 7.69 -4.39 0.95
C GLY A 33 7.77 -4.16 2.46
N PHE A 34 8.84 -3.52 2.93
CA PHE A 34 9.01 -3.17 4.32
C PHE A 34 7.94 -2.19 4.81
N CYS A 35 7.66 -1.12 4.05
CA CYS A 35 6.58 -0.19 4.37
C CYS A 35 5.21 -0.86 4.42
N LEU A 36 4.93 -1.76 3.48
CA LEU A 36 3.69 -2.52 3.44
C LEU A 36 3.56 -3.48 4.63
N LYS A 37 4.61 -4.26 4.91
CA LYS A 37 4.67 -5.17 6.06
C LYS A 37 4.51 -4.41 7.37
N LYS A 38 5.25 -3.30 7.53
CA LYS A 38 5.13 -2.42 8.68
C LYS A 38 3.69 -1.94 8.82
N TYR A 39 3.07 -1.44 7.77
CA TYR A 39 1.67 -0.99 7.83
C TYR A 39 0.71 -2.11 8.23
N ILE A 40 0.79 -3.29 7.63
CA ILE A 40 -0.13 -4.40 7.94
C ILE A 40 0.04 -4.88 9.38
N LEU A 41 1.28 -4.96 9.88
CA LEU A 41 1.59 -5.43 11.24
C LEU A 41 1.39 -4.35 12.31
N SER A 42 1.67 -3.08 12.02
CA SER A 42 1.59 -1.97 12.98
C SER A 42 0.20 -1.37 13.09
N SER A 43 -0.62 -1.54 12.06
CA SER A 43 -1.98 -1.01 12.06
C SER A 43 -2.91 -1.99 12.76
N ALA A 44 -3.98 -1.46 13.37
CA ALA A 44 -5.10 -2.20 13.97
C ALA A 44 -5.86 -3.14 13.01
N VAL A 45 -5.30 -3.40 11.82
CA VAL A 45 -5.70 -4.43 10.85
C VAL A 45 -5.56 -5.82 11.49
N SER A 46 -4.51 -6.04 12.28
CA SER A 46 -4.10 -7.37 12.75
C SER A 46 -5.15 -8.10 13.62
N GLU A 47 -5.92 -7.41 14.46
CA GLU A 47 -6.78 -8.10 15.45
C GLU A 47 -8.16 -8.51 14.92
N SER A 48 -8.59 -8.04 13.73
CA SER A 48 -9.95 -8.32 13.25
C SER A 48 -10.14 -8.35 11.72
N VAL A 49 -9.09 -8.17 10.92
CA VAL A 49 -9.21 -8.16 9.46
C VAL A 49 -8.94 -9.56 8.89
N GLU A 50 -9.97 -10.17 8.33
CA GLU A 50 -9.87 -11.47 7.68
C GLU A 50 -9.42 -11.39 6.22
N THR A 51 -9.62 -10.24 5.55
CA THR A 51 -9.33 -10.09 4.12
C THR A 51 -8.72 -8.74 3.82
N ILE A 52 -7.56 -8.76 3.16
CA ILE A 52 -6.89 -7.56 2.64
C ILE A 52 -7.05 -7.51 1.13
N ILE A 53 -7.42 -6.34 0.60
CA ILE A 53 -7.45 -6.08 -0.84
C ILE A 53 -6.41 -5.00 -1.15
N LEU A 54 -5.43 -5.37 -1.96
CA LEU A 54 -4.37 -4.49 -2.46
C LEU A 54 -4.66 -4.14 -3.90
N TRP A 55 -4.41 -2.88 -4.26
CA TRP A 55 -4.48 -2.38 -5.62
C TRP A 55 -3.09 -1.92 -6.02
N SER A 56 -2.63 -2.36 -7.20
CA SER A 56 -1.32 -2.03 -7.73
C SER A 56 -1.38 -1.65 -9.19
N ASP A 57 -0.50 -0.72 -9.57
CA ASP A 57 -0.19 -0.25 -10.91
C ASP A 57 0.70 -1.21 -11.73
N SER A 58 0.90 -2.45 -11.27
CA SER A 58 1.70 -3.49 -11.95
C SER A 58 3.14 -3.10 -12.33
N CYS A 59 3.75 -2.10 -11.69
CA CYS A 59 5.14 -1.73 -11.99
C CYS A 59 6.11 -2.87 -11.66
N ASP A 60 6.72 -3.51 -12.67
CA ASP A 60 7.60 -4.69 -12.47
C ASP A 60 8.78 -4.38 -11.53
N GLY A 61 9.32 -3.17 -11.60
CA GLY A 61 10.43 -2.72 -10.77
C GLY A 61 10.10 -2.54 -9.28
N GLN A 62 8.82 -2.50 -8.91
CA GLN A 62 8.38 -2.19 -7.55
C GLN A 62 7.31 -3.16 -7.02
N ASN A 63 6.24 -3.39 -7.76
CA ASN A 63 5.02 -4.05 -7.27
C ASN A 63 4.64 -5.32 -8.02
N GLY A 64 5.09 -5.45 -9.27
CA GLY A 64 4.77 -6.55 -10.18
C GLY A 64 5.69 -7.76 -10.10
N ASN A 65 6.51 -7.87 -9.03
CA ASN A 65 7.54 -8.91 -8.92
C ASN A 65 7.20 -10.00 -7.89
N ILE A 66 7.86 -11.15 -8.03
CA ILE A 66 7.68 -12.31 -7.16
C ILE A 66 7.99 -12.03 -5.67
N LYS A 67 8.89 -11.09 -5.37
CA LYS A 67 9.26 -10.77 -3.98
C LYS A 67 8.08 -10.18 -3.23
N MET A 68 7.26 -9.36 -3.90
CA MET A 68 6.02 -8.83 -3.30
C MET A 68 5.02 -9.95 -2.98
N VAL A 69 4.85 -10.91 -3.87
CA VAL A 69 3.94 -12.06 -3.63
C VAL A 69 4.44 -12.92 -2.47
N LEU A 70 5.75 -13.21 -2.42
CA LEU A 70 6.37 -13.96 -1.33
C LEU A 70 6.24 -13.25 0.02
N LEU A 71 6.42 -11.93 0.03
CA LEU A 71 6.20 -11.11 1.22
C LEU A 71 4.75 -11.21 1.72
N LEU A 72 3.77 -11.09 0.82
CA LEU A 72 2.35 -11.20 1.19
C LEU A 72 2.02 -12.58 1.73
N LYS A 73 2.59 -13.65 1.14
CA LYS A 73 2.43 -15.01 1.65
C LYS A 73 2.99 -15.15 3.06
N SER A 74 4.19 -14.62 3.32
CA SER A 74 4.78 -14.63 4.66
C SER A 74 3.90 -13.88 5.67
N ILE A 75 3.34 -12.73 5.30
CA ILE A 75 2.43 -11.98 6.17
C ILE A 75 1.15 -12.77 6.48
N LEU A 76 0.63 -13.51 5.50
CA LEU A 76 -0.56 -14.35 5.67
C LEU A 76 -0.28 -15.53 6.61
N GLU A 77 0.88 -16.16 6.49
CA GLU A 77 1.30 -17.27 7.36
C GLU A 77 1.58 -16.82 8.81
N ASP A 78 2.13 -15.61 8.98
CA ASP A 78 2.43 -15.04 10.31
C ASP A 78 1.17 -14.50 11.03
N SER A 79 0.06 -14.32 10.32
CA SER A 79 -1.17 -13.69 10.85
C SER A 79 -2.18 -14.73 11.33
N VAL A 80 -2.66 -14.58 12.57
CA VAL A 80 -3.68 -15.48 13.16
C VAL A 80 -5.08 -15.23 12.59
N HIS A 81 -5.41 -13.99 12.24
CA HIS A 81 -6.76 -13.58 11.84
C HIS A 81 -6.97 -13.49 10.33
N LEU A 82 -5.88 -13.34 9.58
CA LEU A 82 -5.92 -13.07 8.15
C LEU A 82 -6.17 -14.38 7.38
N LYS A 83 -7.25 -14.42 6.59
CA LYS A 83 -7.64 -15.60 5.79
C LYS A 83 -7.28 -15.45 4.32
N SER A 84 -7.30 -14.23 3.78
CA SER A 84 -6.98 -14.00 2.38
C SER A 84 -6.37 -12.64 2.10
N ILE A 85 -5.42 -12.60 1.17
CA ILE A 85 -4.87 -11.39 0.58
C ILE A 85 -5.15 -11.42 -0.92
N ARG A 86 -5.80 -10.38 -1.44
CA ARG A 86 -6.09 -10.24 -2.87
C ARG A 86 -5.29 -9.08 -3.44
N LEU A 87 -4.32 -9.39 -4.29
CA LEU A 87 -3.59 -8.40 -5.07
C LEU A 87 -4.29 -8.19 -6.41
N ARG A 88 -4.80 -6.98 -6.64
CA ARG A 88 -5.47 -6.58 -7.87
C ARG A 88 -4.56 -5.67 -8.67
N PHE A 89 -4.49 -5.97 -9.96
CA PHE A 89 -3.75 -5.22 -10.96
C PHE A 89 -4.71 -4.47 -11.89
N LEU A 90 -4.21 -3.44 -12.55
CA LEU A 90 -4.93 -2.75 -13.61
C LEU A 90 -5.20 -3.71 -14.78
N VAL A 91 -6.40 -3.61 -15.36
CA VAL A 91 -6.72 -4.25 -16.64
C VAL A 91 -6.14 -3.37 -17.75
N SER A 92 -5.47 -3.98 -18.72
CA SER A 92 -4.90 -3.26 -19.86
C SER A 92 -5.98 -2.44 -20.57
N GLY A 93 -5.76 -1.12 -20.71
CA GLY A 93 -6.72 -0.19 -21.31
C GLY A 93 -7.34 0.82 -20.33
N HIS A 94 -7.13 0.66 -19.02
CA HIS A 94 -7.47 1.67 -18.03
C HIS A 94 -6.21 2.38 -17.53
N SER A 95 -6.16 3.71 -17.67
CA SER A 95 -5.05 4.54 -17.21
C SER A 95 -5.13 4.92 -15.73
N PHE A 96 -6.25 4.61 -15.06
CA PHE A 96 -6.54 5.12 -13.72
C PHE A 96 -6.98 4.02 -12.76
N LEU A 97 -6.36 4.00 -11.58
CA LEU A 97 -6.82 3.23 -10.43
C LEU A 97 -7.90 4.00 -9.67
N PRO A 98 -8.85 3.31 -9.01
CA PRO A 98 -9.81 3.96 -8.13
C PRO A 98 -9.20 4.72 -6.95
N ASN A 99 -7.90 4.54 -6.68
CA ASN A 99 -7.18 5.25 -5.62
C ASN A 99 -6.48 6.52 -6.12
N ASP A 100 -6.35 6.75 -7.43
CA ASP A 100 -5.60 7.87 -7.99
C ASP A 100 -6.20 9.23 -7.58
N SER A 101 -7.53 9.29 -7.46
CA SER A 101 -8.20 10.50 -6.96
C SER A 101 -7.78 10.86 -5.54
N ASP A 102 -7.64 9.87 -4.65
CA ASP A 102 -7.17 10.13 -3.27
C ASP A 102 -5.70 10.55 -3.25
N PHE A 103 -4.87 10.01 -4.14
CA PHE A 103 -3.47 10.45 -4.27
C PHE A 103 -3.38 11.89 -4.76
N GLY A 104 -4.25 12.31 -5.69
CA GLY A 104 -4.32 13.69 -6.14
C GLY A 104 -4.65 14.65 -4.99
N ASP A 105 -5.63 14.32 -4.15
CA ASP A 105 -5.99 15.12 -2.98
C ASP A 105 -4.83 15.25 -1.99
N VAL A 106 -4.13 14.14 -1.73
CA VAL A 106 -2.95 14.12 -0.84
C VAL A 106 -1.79 14.91 -1.43
N GLU A 107 -1.53 14.79 -2.73
CA GLU A 107 -0.49 15.54 -3.42
C GLU A 107 -0.77 17.04 -3.38
N CYS A 108 -2.02 17.45 -3.62
CA CYS A 108 -2.47 18.83 -3.45
C CYS A 108 -2.29 19.30 -2.00
N ALA A 109 -2.60 18.47 -1.01
CA ALA A 109 -2.41 18.81 0.40
C ALA A 109 -0.92 18.97 0.75
N ILE A 110 -0.06 18.09 0.26
CA ILE A 110 1.40 18.16 0.46
C ILE A 110 1.99 19.40 -0.20
N LYS A 111 1.60 19.72 -1.44
CA LYS A 111 2.04 20.93 -2.15
C LYS A 111 1.66 22.23 -1.43
N ARG A 112 0.60 22.21 -0.62
CA ARG A 112 0.18 23.35 0.22
C ARG A 112 1.00 23.48 1.51
N GLN A 113 1.81 22.48 1.86
CA GLN A 113 2.68 22.55 3.04
C GLN A 113 4.04 23.13 2.65
N ASN A 114 4.46 24.19 3.35
CA ASN A 114 5.72 24.89 3.07
C ASN A 114 6.97 24.08 3.50
N LYS A 115 6.80 23.03 4.32
CA LYS A 115 7.86 22.13 4.79
C LYS A 115 7.30 20.72 4.96
N VAL A 116 7.87 19.76 4.24
CA VAL A 116 7.63 18.33 4.47
C VAL A 116 8.79 17.81 5.31
N PHE A 117 8.52 17.38 6.54
CA PHE A 117 9.53 16.79 7.41
C PHE A 117 9.64 15.29 7.08
N CYS A 118 10.76 14.89 6.50
CA CYS A 118 11.11 13.47 6.38
C CYS A 118 11.97 13.09 7.60
N PRO A 119 11.57 12.08 8.39
CA PRO A 119 12.37 11.59 9.51
C PRO A 119 13.66 10.90 9.07
#